data_AF-A0AAU4WCD6-F1
#
_entry.id   AF-A0AAU4WCD6-F1
#
_cell.length_a   1.000
_cell.length_b   1.000
_cell.length_c   1.000
_cell.angle_alpha   90.00
_cell.angle_beta   90.00
_cell.angle_gamma   90.00
#
_symmetry.space_group_name_H-M   'P 1'
#
loop_
_entity.id
_entity.type
_entity.pdbx_description
1 polymer ?
#
loop_
_entity_poly.entity_id
_entity_poly.type
_entity_poly.pdbx_seq_one_letter_code
_entity_poly.pdbx_strand_id
1 'polypeptide(L)'
;MVTSIRRRIPRLIGASGLAATLALGAGVATATAAQQAAPKASTAAPNLCGKQPRPNVCPRVNQGNQAIGRTGRVNQGNQAVGRTGRVNQGNQAIGNTGGTNQGNQAVGGTGRVNQGNQAIGNTGGTNQGNQAVGGTGAVNQGNQAIGGAGGTNQGNQAIGNTGGTNQGNQAVGGTGTVNQGNQAIGNTGGTNQGNQAVGGTGAVNQGNQAIGGAGGTNQGNQAIGNTGGTNQGNQAVGGTGRVNQGNQAIGNTGGTNQGNQAVGGTGTVNQGNQAIGNTGGTNQGNQAVGGTGTVNQGNQAVGGAGGTNQGNQAIGNAGGTNQGNQAVGGAGGTNQGNQAIGNAGGTNQGNQAVGGAGGTNQGNQAIG
;
A
#
# COMPACT_ATOMS: atom_id res chain seq x y z
N MET A 1 -24.14 -43.17 3.49
CA MET A 1 -25.24 -42.85 4.43
C MET A 1 -25.17 -41.36 4.71
N VAL A 2 -26.07 -40.58 4.09
CA VAL A 2 -26.09 -39.11 4.17
C VAL A 2 -27.40 -38.74 4.87
N THR A 3 -27.32 -38.12 6.05
CA THR A 3 -28.51 -37.65 6.78
C THR A 3 -28.55 -36.12 6.68
N SER A 4 -29.57 -35.64 5.96
CA SER A 4 -29.83 -34.23 5.68
C SER A 4 -30.79 -33.66 6.74
N ILE A 5 -30.44 -32.54 7.38
CA ILE A 5 -31.36 -31.79 8.25
C ILE A 5 -31.65 -30.44 7.59
N ARG A 6 -32.90 -30.27 7.15
CA ARG A 6 -33.49 -29.03 6.65
C ARG A 6 -33.89 -28.12 7.83
N ARG A 7 -33.55 -26.83 7.79
CA ARG A 7 -34.33 -25.78 8.48
C ARG A 7 -34.62 -24.62 7.53
N ARG A 8 -35.90 -24.24 7.54
CA ARG A 8 -36.59 -23.28 6.66
C ARG A 8 -36.15 -21.84 6.93
N ILE A 9 -36.04 -21.08 5.84
CA ILE A 9 -36.06 -19.61 5.77
C ILE A 9 -37.48 -19.18 5.36
N PRO A 10 -38.05 -18.09 5.90
CA PRO A 10 -39.08 -17.34 5.20
C PRO A 10 -38.51 -16.09 4.52
N ARG A 11 -38.86 -15.95 3.24
CA ARG A 11 -38.70 -14.78 2.36
C ARG A 11 -39.89 -13.83 2.50
N LEU A 12 -39.66 -12.53 2.36
CA LEU A 12 -40.55 -11.52 1.75
C LEU A 12 -39.61 -10.40 1.24
N ILE A 13 -39.31 -10.24 -0.07
CA ILE A 13 -40.12 -9.65 -1.17
C ILE A 13 -40.79 -8.34 -0.69
N GLY A 14 -40.43 -7.12 -1.11
CA GLY A 14 -39.77 -6.66 -2.33
C GLY A 14 -40.81 -6.08 -3.29
N ALA A 15 -41.04 -4.77 -3.26
CA ALA A 15 -41.71 -4.04 -4.35
C ALA A 15 -41.24 -2.59 -4.40
N SER A 16 -40.91 -2.17 -5.62
CA SER A 16 -40.14 -1.02 -6.05
C SER A 16 -40.94 -0.20 -7.08
N GLY A 17 -40.60 1.09 -7.24
CA GLY A 17 -41.10 1.99 -8.30
C GLY A 17 -42.24 2.90 -7.84
N LEU A 18 -42.40 4.15 -8.29
CA LEU A 18 -41.97 4.78 -9.53
C LEU A 18 -41.83 6.31 -9.32
N ALA A 19 -41.11 6.96 -10.23
CA ALA A 19 -40.85 8.39 -10.28
C ALA A 19 -41.99 9.24 -10.90
N ALA A 20 -41.88 10.56 -10.66
CA ALA A 20 -41.93 11.64 -11.66
C ALA A 20 -43.12 12.65 -11.66
N THR A 21 -42.72 13.93 -11.59
CA THR A 21 -43.21 15.12 -12.35
C THR A 21 -44.33 16.02 -11.79
N LEU A 22 -44.03 17.32 -11.83
CA LEU A 22 -44.87 18.50 -11.58
C LEU A 22 -46.14 18.56 -12.44
N ALA A 23 -47.20 19.16 -11.88
CA ALA A 23 -48.19 19.96 -12.63
C ALA A 23 -48.80 21.07 -11.76
N LEU A 24 -48.67 22.31 -12.22
CA LEU A 24 -49.41 23.51 -11.80
C LEU A 24 -50.86 23.45 -12.32
N GLY A 25 -51.83 24.00 -11.58
CA GLY A 25 -53.15 24.29 -12.18
C GLY A 25 -54.30 24.55 -11.20
N ALA A 26 -54.54 25.83 -10.93
CA ALA A 26 -55.80 26.54 -10.65
C ALA A 26 -57.05 25.78 -10.15
N GLY A 27 -57.57 26.22 -9.00
CA GLY A 27 -58.93 25.92 -8.54
C GLY A 27 -59.39 26.94 -7.50
N VAL A 28 -60.14 27.93 -7.97
CA VAL A 28 -60.63 29.11 -7.24
C VAL A 28 -61.85 28.72 -6.40
N ALA A 29 -61.83 28.96 -5.08
CA ALA A 29 -63.04 29.01 -4.26
C ALA A 29 -62.90 30.12 -3.22
N THR A 30 -63.57 31.23 -3.51
CA THR A 30 -63.77 32.40 -2.66
C THR A 30 -64.76 32.10 -1.54
N ALA A 31 -64.38 32.33 -0.29
CA ALA A 31 -65.32 32.60 0.79
C ALA A 31 -64.65 33.42 1.91
N THR A 32 -64.85 34.74 1.81
CA THR A 32 -65.09 35.71 2.91
C THR A 32 -64.24 35.68 4.18
N ALA A 33 -63.46 36.77 4.29
CA ALA A 33 -62.77 37.34 5.44
C ALA A 33 -63.35 37.05 6.84
N ALA A 34 -62.53 36.42 7.68
CA ALA A 34 -62.48 36.71 9.10
C ALA A 34 -61.09 37.28 9.41
N GLN A 35 -61.05 38.59 9.68
CA GLN A 35 -59.84 39.31 10.02
C GLN A 35 -59.41 38.90 11.44
N GLN A 36 -58.46 37.96 11.53
CA GLN A 36 -57.75 37.68 12.77
C GLN A 36 -56.29 38.10 12.61
N ALA A 37 -55.93 39.07 13.46
CA ALA A 37 -54.62 39.69 13.55
C ALA A 37 -53.49 38.66 13.61
N ALA A 38 -52.38 39.01 12.96
CA ALA A 38 -51.10 38.32 13.13
C ALA A 38 -50.79 38.14 14.64
N PRO A 39 -50.42 36.94 15.11
CA PRO A 39 -49.82 36.83 16.42
C PRO A 39 -48.43 37.47 16.34
N LYS A 40 -48.33 38.67 16.92
CA LYS A 40 -47.07 39.26 17.36
C LYS A 40 -46.28 38.21 18.13
N ALA A 41 -44.99 38.13 17.83
CA ALA A 41 -44.01 37.34 18.57
C ALA A 41 -44.19 37.53 20.09
N SER A 42 -44.50 36.45 20.79
CA SER A 42 -44.38 36.36 22.24
C SER A 42 -44.43 34.90 22.65
N THR A 43 -43.27 34.37 23.02
CA THR A 43 -43.10 33.72 24.32
C THR A 43 -41.62 33.74 24.63
N ALA A 44 -41.26 34.65 25.53
CA ALA A 44 -40.01 34.59 26.27
C ALA A 44 -39.84 33.20 26.87
N ALA A 45 -38.62 32.68 26.83
CA ALA A 45 -38.25 31.45 27.51
C ALA A 45 -38.65 31.52 29.00
N PRO A 46 -39.14 30.44 29.62
CA PRO A 46 -39.45 30.45 31.04
C PRO A 46 -38.16 30.71 31.84
N ASN A 47 -38.12 31.84 32.52
CA ASN A 47 -37.12 32.14 33.54
C ASN A 47 -37.36 31.22 34.74
N LEU A 48 -36.76 30.03 34.73
CA LEU A 48 -36.57 29.24 35.94
C LEU A 48 -35.28 29.68 36.62
N CYS A 49 -35.33 30.82 37.32
CA CYS A 49 -34.30 31.20 38.27
C CYS A 49 -34.96 31.94 39.45
N GLY A 50 -35.31 31.19 40.48
CA GLY A 50 -35.76 31.74 41.76
C GLY A 50 -34.62 32.48 42.45
N LYS A 51 -34.97 33.56 43.16
CA LYS A 51 -34.07 34.42 43.93
C LYS A 51 -33.24 33.61 44.93
N GLN A 52 -31.94 33.48 44.72
CA GLN A 52 -30.97 33.06 45.75
C GLN A 52 -29.68 33.89 45.68
N PRO A 53 -29.15 34.38 46.82
CA PRO A 53 -27.98 35.24 46.86
C PRO A 53 -26.69 34.42 47.03
N ARG A 54 -26.27 33.70 45.98
CA ARG A 54 -24.89 33.23 45.73
C ARG A 54 -24.71 33.14 44.21
N PRO A 55 -23.51 33.34 43.63
CA PRO A 55 -23.35 33.44 42.18
C PRO A 55 -23.61 32.10 41.50
N ASN A 56 -24.89 31.85 41.18
CA ASN A 56 -25.41 30.63 40.59
C ASN A 56 -25.01 30.54 39.11
N VAL A 57 -24.28 29.47 38.80
CA VAL A 57 -23.82 29.07 37.48
C VAL A 57 -24.96 28.29 36.79
N CYS A 58 -26.03 28.97 36.35
CA CYS A 58 -27.06 28.34 35.51
C CYS A 58 -26.51 28.03 34.10
N PRO A 59 -26.74 26.84 33.51
CA PRO A 59 -26.51 26.63 32.09
C PRO A 59 -27.51 27.47 31.30
N ARG A 60 -27.04 28.51 30.60
CA ARG A 60 -27.83 29.14 29.52
C ARG A 60 -27.95 28.14 28.37
N VAL A 61 -29.10 27.49 28.26
CA VAL A 61 -29.48 26.62 27.11
C VAL A 61 -30.33 27.45 26.16
N ASN A 62 -29.98 27.44 24.88
CA ASN A 62 -30.76 28.03 23.81
C ASN A 62 -31.54 26.92 23.11
N GLN A 63 -32.86 26.88 23.27
CA GLN A 63 -33.73 25.80 22.78
C GLN A 63 -34.73 26.31 21.74
N GLY A 64 -34.93 25.55 20.67
CA GLY A 64 -35.93 25.83 19.63
C GLY A 64 -35.67 25.04 18.35
N ASN A 65 -36.57 25.10 17.36
CA ASN A 65 -36.33 24.44 16.06
C ASN A 65 -35.04 24.95 15.39
N GLN A 66 -34.75 26.25 15.56
CA GLN A 66 -33.49 26.90 15.20
C GLN A 66 -32.86 27.57 16.43
N ALA A 67 -31.76 27.00 16.94
CA ALA A 67 -31.03 27.52 18.09
C ALA A 67 -29.68 28.11 17.63
N ILE A 68 -29.64 29.45 17.46
CA ILE A 68 -28.45 30.17 17.00
C ILE A 68 -27.84 30.95 18.17
N GLY A 69 -26.55 30.72 18.47
CA GLY A 69 -25.86 31.35 19.58
C GLY A 69 -24.45 31.82 19.22
N ARG A 70 -24.10 33.05 19.59
CA ARG A 70 -22.76 33.61 19.38
C ARG A 70 -21.78 33.15 20.47
N THR A 71 -22.25 33.11 21.71
CA THR A 71 -21.59 32.62 22.92
C THR A 71 -22.66 32.07 23.87
N GLY A 72 -22.44 30.90 24.49
CA GLY A 72 -23.46 30.22 25.30
C GLY A 72 -23.11 28.76 25.57
N ARG A 73 -23.73 28.14 26.57
CA ARG A 73 -23.29 26.83 27.09
C ARG A 73 -23.73 25.66 26.20
N VAL A 74 -24.99 25.69 25.71
CA VAL A 74 -25.57 24.65 24.84
C VAL A 74 -26.60 25.28 23.88
N ASN A 75 -26.53 24.98 22.58
CA ASN A 75 -27.63 25.20 21.63
C ASN A 75 -28.30 23.85 21.33
N GLN A 76 -29.62 23.75 21.48
CA GLN A 76 -30.36 22.49 21.28
C GLN A 76 -31.58 22.74 20.38
N GLY A 77 -31.68 22.01 19.26
CA GLY A 77 -32.73 22.23 18.27
C GLY A 77 -32.65 21.29 17.08
N ASN A 78 -33.54 21.41 16.11
CA ASN A 78 -33.39 20.67 14.84
C ASN A 78 -32.15 21.19 14.08
N GLN A 79 -31.94 22.52 14.11
CA GLN A 79 -30.74 23.21 13.67
C GLN A 79 -30.10 23.96 14.86
N ALA A 80 -28.85 23.63 15.19
CA ALA A 80 -28.10 24.25 16.28
C ALA A 80 -26.78 24.85 15.76
N VAL A 81 -26.61 26.17 15.87
CA VAL A 81 -25.46 26.91 15.28
C VAL A 81 -24.72 27.71 16.35
N GLY A 82 -23.40 27.49 16.48
CA GLY A 82 -22.57 28.11 17.51
C GLY A 82 -21.21 28.61 17.01
N ARG A 83 -20.82 29.85 17.35
CA ARG A 83 -19.53 30.40 16.91
C ARG A 83 -18.33 29.93 17.77
N THR A 84 -18.45 29.98 19.11
CA THR A 84 -17.36 29.64 20.04
C THR A 84 -17.86 28.84 21.26
N GLY A 85 -17.24 27.68 21.57
CA GLY A 85 -17.60 26.80 22.72
C GLY A 85 -18.97 26.09 22.60
N ARG A 86 -19.51 25.45 23.66
CA ARG A 86 -19.14 24.08 24.13
C ARG A 86 -19.92 22.96 23.43
N VAL A 87 -21.24 23.06 23.20
CA VAL A 87 -22.06 21.98 22.61
C VAL A 87 -23.19 22.54 21.73
N ASN A 88 -23.30 22.07 20.48
CA ASN A 88 -24.51 22.18 19.66
C ASN A 88 -25.12 20.78 19.50
N GLN A 89 -26.40 20.62 19.79
CA GLN A 89 -27.13 19.35 19.70
C GLN A 89 -28.35 19.50 18.80
N GLY A 90 -28.46 18.65 17.77
CA GLY A 90 -29.59 18.70 16.84
C GLY A 90 -29.47 17.76 15.67
N ASN A 91 -30.45 17.71 14.76
CA ASN A 91 -30.25 16.96 13.51
C ASN A 91 -29.12 17.57 12.68
N GLN A 92 -29.00 18.90 12.68
CA GLN A 92 -27.89 19.66 12.11
C GLN A 92 -27.21 20.50 13.19
N ALA A 93 -25.95 20.21 13.48
CA ALA A 93 -25.15 20.91 14.49
C ALA A 93 -23.91 21.53 13.85
N ILE A 94 -23.81 22.86 13.84
CA ILE A 94 -22.77 23.62 13.13
C ILE A 94 -21.99 24.50 14.11
N GLY A 95 -20.66 24.52 14.03
CA GLY A 95 -19.92 25.57 14.71
C GLY A 95 -18.47 25.79 14.29
N ASN A 96 -17.94 26.96 14.65
CA ASN A 96 -16.71 27.47 14.02
C ASN A 96 -15.43 27.14 14.79
N THR A 97 -15.40 27.28 16.12
CA THR A 97 -14.16 27.08 16.89
C THR A 97 -14.43 26.49 18.27
N GLY A 98 -13.76 25.37 18.59
CA GLY A 98 -13.81 24.70 19.88
C GLY A 98 -15.18 24.16 20.30
N GLY A 99 -15.19 23.12 21.12
CA GLY A 99 -16.43 22.47 21.61
C GLY A 99 -16.89 21.30 20.74
N THR A 100 -18.17 20.95 20.88
CA THR A 100 -18.77 19.71 20.37
C THR A 100 -19.99 20.02 19.49
N ASN A 101 -20.14 19.32 18.38
CA ASN A 101 -21.39 19.22 17.62
C ASN A 101 -21.88 17.78 17.69
N GLN A 102 -23.14 17.57 18.06
CA GLN A 102 -23.78 16.25 18.15
C GLN A 102 -25.06 16.25 17.32
N GLY A 103 -25.17 15.35 16.34
CA GLY A 103 -26.32 15.31 15.46
C GLY A 103 -26.26 14.30 14.33
N ASN A 104 -27.29 14.21 13.50
CA ASN A 104 -27.18 13.41 12.28
C ASN A 104 -26.10 13.99 11.34
N GLN A 105 -26.03 15.31 11.25
CA GLN A 105 -24.99 16.07 10.55
C GLN A 105 -24.31 17.02 11.54
N ALA A 106 -23.02 16.79 11.80
CA ALA A 106 -22.20 17.60 12.68
C ALA A 106 -21.04 18.25 11.90
N VAL A 107 -21.01 19.59 11.81
CA VAL A 107 -20.03 20.35 11.02
C VAL A 107 -19.26 21.32 11.90
N GLY A 108 -17.94 21.19 11.92
CA GLY A 108 -17.03 21.95 12.77
C GLY A 108 -15.91 22.64 11.98
N GLY A 109 -15.54 23.86 12.39
CA GLY A 109 -14.32 24.50 11.94
C GLY A 109 -13.09 23.97 12.67
N THR A 110 -12.48 24.80 13.52
CA THR A 110 -11.19 24.50 14.16
C THR A 110 -11.34 23.85 15.53
N GLY A 111 -10.62 22.74 15.77
CA GLY A 111 -10.43 22.15 17.10
C GLY A 111 -11.72 21.68 17.76
N ARG A 112 -12.67 21.16 16.96
CA ARG A 112 -13.99 20.69 17.44
C ARG A 112 -14.08 19.17 17.48
N VAL A 113 -14.99 18.68 18.32
CA VAL A 113 -15.48 17.30 18.28
C VAL A 113 -16.81 17.28 17.53
N ASN A 114 -16.90 16.61 16.39
CA ASN A 114 -18.14 16.41 15.65
C ASN A 114 -18.56 14.95 15.78
N GLN A 115 -19.78 14.68 16.25
CA GLN A 115 -20.33 13.35 16.47
C GLN A 115 -21.66 13.20 15.74
N GLY A 116 -21.77 12.23 14.83
CA GLY A 116 -22.98 12.05 14.04
C GLY A 116 -22.94 10.95 13.00
N ASN A 117 -24.00 10.80 12.20
CA ASN A 117 -23.92 9.92 11.03
C ASN A 117 -22.92 10.49 10.01
N GLN A 118 -22.93 11.81 9.83
CA GLN A 118 -21.95 12.58 9.06
C GLN A 118 -21.27 13.60 9.98
N ALA A 119 -19.96 13.47 10.15
CA ALA A 119 -19.15 14.37 10.97
C ALA A 119 -18.06 15.01 10.09
N ILE A 120 -18.04 16.35 9.99
CA ILE A 120 -17.16 17.10 9.08
C ILE A 120 -16.38 18.15 9.87
N GLY A 121 -15.05 18.14 9.76
CA GLY A 121 -14.15 19.09 10.43
C GLY A 121 -13.12 19.70 9.48
N ASN A 122 -12.78 20.98 9.64
CA ASN A 122 -11.82 21.64 8.74
C ASN A 122 -10.37 21.54 9.23
N THR A 123 -10.09 21.87 10.49
CA THR A 123 -8.70 21.95 11.00
C THR A 123 -8.61 21.49 12.45
N GLY A 124 -7.90 20.40 12.69
CA GLY A 124 -7.76 19.81 14.02
C GLY A 124 -9.09 19.36 14.63
N GLY A 125 -9.00 18.60 15.73
CA GLY A 125 -10.18 18.05 16.39
C GLY A 125 -10.54 16.65 15.90
N THR A 126 -11.75 16.20 16.25
CA THR A 126 -12.17 14.81 16.11
C THR A 126 -13.54 14.71 15.45
N ASN A 127 -13.65 13.92 14.39
CA ASN A 127 -14.91 13.62 13.72
C ASN A 127 -15.23 12.13 13.93
N GLN A 128 -16.39 11.83 14.52
CA GLN A 128 -16.84 10.46 14.80
C GLN A 128 -18.20 10.21 14.15
N GLY A 129 -18.29 9.20 13.30
CA GLY A 129 -19.54 8.89 12.62
C GLY A 129 -19.49 7.76 11.62
N ASN A 130 -20.59 7.47 10.94
CA ASN A 130 -20.55 6.51 9.82
C ASN A 130 -19.64 7.05 8.69
N GLN A 131 -19.74 8.35 8.44
CA GLN A 131 -18.85 9.11 7.55
C GLN A 131 -18.18 10.23 8.36
N ALA A 132 -16.87 10.14 8.53
CA ALA A 132 -16.06 11.14 9.20
C ALA A 132 -15.08 11.77 8.19
N VAL A 133 -15.18 13.10 8.00
CA VAL A 133 -14.36 13.85 7.04
C VAL A 133 -13.63 14.97 7.75
N GLY A 134 -12.31 15.03 7.61
CA GLY A 134 -11.47 16.00 8.29
C GLY A 134 -10.45 16.62 7.34
N GLY A 135 -10.19 17.91 7.47
CA GLY A 135 -9.06 18.56 6.80
C GLY A 135 -7.74 18.34 7.55
N THR A 136 -6.98 19.41 7.76
CA THR A 136 -5.60 19.34 8.30
C THR A 136 -5.58 18.95 9.78
N GLY A 137 -4.76 17.96 10.15
CA GLY A 137 -4.51 17.56 11.53
C GLY A 137 -5.72 16.96 12.27
N ALA A 138 -6.76 16.56 11.54
CA ALA A 138 -7.98 16.01 12.12
C ALA A 138 -7.84 14.51 12.45
N VAL A 139 -8.58 14.06 13.46
CA VAL A 139 -8.80 12.64 13.76
C VAL A 139 -10.20 12.25 13.27
N ASN A 140 -10.30 11.34 12.32
CA ASN A 140 -11.56 10.86 11.76
C ASN A 140 -11.77 9.39 12.14
N GLN A 141 -12.91 9.05 12.74
CA GLN A 141 -13.26 7.70 13.16
C GLN A 141 -14.64 7.33 12.61
N GLY A 142 -14.73 6.24 11.86
CA GLY A 142 -15.99 5.84 11.26
C GLY A 142 -15.95 4.62 10.36
N ASN A 143 -17.06 4.26 9.72
CA ASN A 143 -17.01 3.24 8.66
C ASN A 143 -16.19 3.73 7.47
N GLN A 144 -16.37 5.01 7.12
CA GLN A 144 -15.57 5.75 6.16
C GLN A 144 -14.92 6.95 6.87
N ALA A 145 -13.60 6.95 6.96
CA ALA A 145 -12.80 8.03 7.55
C ALA A 145 -11.91 8.65 6.47
N ILE A 146 -12.09 9.93 6.18
CA ILE A 146 -11.38 10.65 5.11
C ILE A 146 -10.68 11.87 5.71
N GLY A 147 -9.36 11.95 5.52
CA GLY A 147 -8.51 12.99 6.08
C GLY A 147 -7.71 13.76 5.02
N GLY A 148 -7.47 15.04 5.30
CA GLY A 148 -6.55 15.88 4.55
C GLY A 148 -5.09 15.63 4.95
N ALA A 149 -4.38 16.69 5.35
CA ALA A 149 -2.97 16.63 5.67
C ALA A 149 -2.69 16.32 7.15
N GLY A 150 -1.77 15.41 7.46
CA GLY A 150 -1.22 15.21 8.81
C GLY A 150 -2.23 14.70 9.86
N GLY A 151 -3.31 14.06 9.42
CA GLY A 151 -4.39 13.55 10.28
C GLY A 151 -4.28 12.06 10.62
N THR A 152 -5.24 11.56 11.39
CA THR A 152 -5.43 10.13 11.65
C THR A 152 -6.82 9.70 11.22
N ASN A 153 -6.93 8.70 10.35
CA ASN A 153 -8.19 8.15 9.88
C ASN A 153 -8.32 6.69 10.32
N GLN A 154 -9.40 6.35 11.02
CA GLN A 154 -9.66 5.00 11.51
C GLN A 154 -11.04 4.53 11.06
N GLY A 155 -11.11 3.39 10.38
CA GLY A 155 -12.38 2.87 9.90
C GLY A 155 -12.31 1.60 9.07
N ASN A 156 -13.43 1.15 8.51
CA ASN A 156 -13.38 0.07 7.52
C ASN A 156 -12.64 0.54 6.26
N GLN A 157 -12.90 1.77 5.85
CA GLN A 157 -12.18 2.49 4.81
C GLN A 157 -11.57 3.76 5.41
N ALA A 158 -10.24 3.84 5.41
CA ALA A 158 -9.48 4.99 5.90
C ALA A 158 -8.67 5.59 4.74
N ILE A 159 -8.89 6.87 4.43
CA ILE A 159 -8.31 7.55 3.27
C ILE A 159 -7.62 8.84 3.72
N GLY A 160 -6.35 9.05 3.34
CA GLY A 160 -5.59 10.25 3.68
C GLY A 160 -4.76 10.78 2.52
N ASN A 161 -4.64 12.10 2.38
CA ASN A 161 -3.94 12.69 1.23
C ASN A 161 -2.44 12.88 1.43
N THR A 162 -2.00 13.51 2.52
CA THR A 162 -0.58 13.88 2.70
C THR A 162 -0.16 13.82 4.15
N GLY A 163 0.77 12.93 4.48
CA GLY A 163 1.20 12.74 5.86
C GLY A 163 0.09 12.22 6.77
N GLY A 164 0.48 11.60 7.88
CA GLY A 164 -0.47 11.04 8.84
C GLY A 164 -0.72 9.56 8.63
N THR A 165 -1.77 9.05 9.28
CA THR A 165 -2.00 7.61 9.48
C THR A 165 -3.41 7.20 9.07
N ASN A 166 -3.54 6.15 8.27
CA ASN A 166 -4.80 5.52 7.90
C ASN A 166 -4.82 4.08 8.44
N GLN A 167 -5.82 3.73 9.25
CA GLN A 167 -5.98 2.39 9.82
C GLN A 167 -7.36 1.83 9.47
N GLY A 168 -7.40 0.64 8.87
CA GLY A 168 -8.67 0.03 8.51
C GLY A 168 -8.57 -1.29 7.77
N ASN A 169 -9.70 -1.86 7.35
CA ASN A 169 -9.65 -3.02 6.44
C ASN A 169 -9.02 -2.62 5.10
N GLN A 170 -9.38 -1.43 4.61
CA GLN A 170 -8.77 -0.76 3.46
C GLN A 170 -8.20 0.58 3.92
N ALA A 171 -6.89 0.73 3.87
CA ALA A 171 -6.18 1.96 4.17
C ALA A 171 -5.51 2.49 2.90
N VAL A 172 -5.86 3.71 2.48
CA VAL A 172 -5.38 4.33 1.24
C VAL A 172 -4.77 5.69 1.55
N GLY A 173 -3.54 5.90 1.09
CA GLY A 173 -2.79 7.10 1.37
C GLY A 173 -2.10 7.69 0.15
N GLY A 174 -2.03 9.02 0.08
CA GLY A 174 -1.20 9.73 -0.87
C GLY A 174 0.25 9.80 -0.41
N THR A 175 0.78 11.02 -0.29
CA THR A 175 2.21 11.25 -0.07
C THR A 175 2.62 11.11 1.39
N GLY A 176 3.64 10.32 1.69
CA GLY A 176 4.25 10.24 3.03
C GLY A 176 3.31 9.73 4.12
N THR A 177 2.34 8.90 3.74
CA THR A 177 1.31 8.38 4.65
C THR A 177 1.71 7.03 5.24
N VAL A 178 1.19 6.72 6.43
CA VAL A 178 1.27 5.38 7.02
C VAL A 178 -0.09 4.71 6.86
N ASN A 179 -0.18 3.65 6.07
CA ASN A 179 -1.40 2.89 5.83
C ASN A 179 -1.30 1.51 6.49
N GLN A 180 -2.24 1.17 7.36
CA GLN A 180 -2.29 -0.12 8.07
C GLN A 180 -3.65 -0.79 7.85
N GLY A 181 -3.65 -2.03 7.34
CA GLY A 181 -4.89 -2.73 7.08
C GLY A 181 -4.76 -4.09 6.42
N ASN A 182 -5.87 -4.74 6.09
CA ASN A 182 -5.81 -5.94 5.26
C ASN A 182 -5.29 -5.60 3.85
N GLN A 183 -5.74 -4.47 3.32
CA GLN A 183 -5.23 -3.84 2.10
C GLN A 183 -4.70 -2.44 2.45
N ALA A 184 -3.40 -2.24 2.29
CA ALA A 184 -2.73 -0.96 2.52
C ALA A 184 -2.13 -0.46 1.19
N ILE A 185 -2.55 0.73 0.74
CA ILE A 185 -2.17 1.29 -0.55
C ILE A 185 -1.61 2.70 -0.37
N GLY A 186 -0.40 2.94 -0.90
CA GLY A 186 0.27 4.24 -0.84
C GLY A 186 0.82 4.69 -2.20
N ASN A 187 0.78 5.99 -2.50
CA ASN A 187 1.26 6.50 -3.79
C ASN A 187 2.76 6.85 -3.78
N THR A 188 3.20 7.76 -2.90
CA THR A 188 4.57 8.30 -2.95
C THR A 188 5.13 8.47 -1.55
N GLY A 189 6.19 7.72 -1.24
CA GLY A 189 6.77 7.69 0.09
C GLY A 189 5.78 7.22 1.16
N GLY A 190 6.31 6.88 2.33
CA GLY A 190 5.50 6.35 3.42
C GLY A 190 5.50 4.83 3.48
N THR A 191 4.61 4.30 4.32
CA THR A 191 4.67 2.91 4.79
C THR A 191 3.30 2.26 4.66
N ASN A 192 3.21 1.13 3.96
CA ASN A 192 2.01 0.33 3.82
C ASN A 192 2.21 -1.02 4.52
N GLN A 193 1.37 -1.34 5.50
CA GLN A 193 1.43 -2.57 6.28
C GLN A 193 0.11 -3.32 6.17
N GLY A 194 0.15 -4.58 5.72
CA GLY A 194 -1.06 -5.37 5.58
C GLY A 194 -0.88 -6.76 4.99
N ASN A 195 -1.96 -7.51 4.83
CA ASN A 195 -1.88 -8.77 4.09
C ASN A 195 -1.47 -8.51 2.64
N GLN A 196 -2.03 -7.45 2.04
CA GLN A 196 -1.61 -6.90 0.75
C GLN A 196 -1.18 -5.45 0.96
N ALA A 197 0.11 -5.18 0.73
CA ALA A 197 0.70 -3.85 0.80
C ALA A 197 1.15 -3.43 -0.60
N VAL A 198 0.63 -2.32 -1.12
CA VAL A 198 0.93 -1.80 -2.45
C VAL A 198 1.43 -0.36 -2.34
N GLY A 199 2.61 -0.09 -2.87
CA GLY A 199 3.24 1.23 -2.81
C GLY A 199 3.78 1.66 -4.17
N GLY A 200 3.64 2.95 -4.50
CA GLY A 200 4.30 3.54 -5.66
C GLY A 200 5.76 3.89 -5.36
N THR A 201 6.15 5.13 -5.65
CA THR A 201 7.55 5.58 -5.61
C THR A 201 8.05 5.76 -4.17
N GLY A 202 9.21 5.18 -3.83
CA GLY A 202 9.88 5.36 -2.54
C GLY A 202 9.12 4.81 -1.33
N ALA A 203 8.11 3.98 -1.54
CA ALA A 203 7.29 3.42 -0.47
C ALA A 203 7.96 2.21 0.20
N VAL A 204 7.65 2.00 1.48
CA VAL A 204 7.95 0.78 2.23
C VAL A 204 6.68 -0.05 2.33
N ASN A 205 6.68 -1.25 1.75
CA ASN A 205 5.55 -2.17 1.77
C ASN A 205 5.88 -3.41 2.60
N GLN A 206 5.05 -3.75 3.59
CA GLN A 206 5.24 -4.91 4.45
C GLN A 206 3.95 -5.74 4.49
N GLY A 207 4.05 -7.02 4.15
CA GLY A 207 2.86 -7.88 4.12
C GLY A 207 3.08 -9.30 3.65
N ASN A 208 2.03 -10.10 3.54
CA ASN A 208 2.14 -11.41 2.87
C ASN A 208 2.48 -11.22 1.39
N GLN A 209 1.82 -10.24 0.75
CA GLN A 209 2.13 -9.75 -0.59
C GLN A 209 2.50 -8.27 -0.50
N ALA A 210 3.75 -7.96 -0.84
CA ALA A 210 4.27 -6.61 -0.86
C ALA A 210 4.66 -6.22 -2.30
N ILE A 211 4.00 -5.22 -2.86
CA ILE A 211 4.17 -4.79 -4.26
C ILE A 211 4.63 -3.33 -4.28
N GLY A 212 5.77 -3.06 -4.90
CA GLY A 212 6.37 -1.72 -4.96
C GLY A 212 6.63 -1.21 -6.37
N GLY A 213 6.53 0.10 -6.53
CA GLY A 213 6.94 0.83 -7.73
C GLY A 213 8.46 1.08 -7.76
N ALA A 214 8.83 2.34 -7.94
CA ALA A 214 10.22 2.76 -8.10
C ALA A 214 10.91 3.07 -6.75
N GLY A 215 12.12 2.56 -6.52
CA GLY A 215 13.00 3.01 -5.43
C GLY A 215 12.51 2.69 -4.01
N GLY A 216 11.58 1.75 -3.87
CA GLY A 216 10.99 1.34 -2.58
C GLY A 216 11.55 0.03 -2.03
N THR A 217 11.11 -0.30 -0.81
CA THR A 217 11.42 -1.56 -0.11
C THR A 217 10.15 -2.38 0.06
N ASN A 218 10.16 -3.64 -0.38
CA ASN A 218 9.05 -4.57 -0.23
C ASN A 218 9.49 -5.77 0.62
N GLN A 219 8.76 -6.07 1.68
CA GLN A 219 9.04 -7.17 2.59
C GLN A 219 7.81 -8.05 2.74
N GLY A 220 7.94 -9.35 2.46
CA GLY A 220 6.82 -10.26 2.57
C GLY A 220 7.09 -11.69 2.16
N ASN A 221 6.08 -12.56 2.21
CA ASN A 221 6.23 -13.91 1.63
C ASN A 221 6.47 -13.81 0.11
N GLN A 222 5.75 -12.90 -0.54
CA GLN A 222 5.95 -12.50 -1.93
C GLN A 222 6.26 -10.99 -1.97
N ALA A 223 7.46 -10.64 -2.41
CA ALA A 223 7.91 -9.27 -2.57
C ALA A 223 8.19 -8.97 -4.04
N ILE A 224 7.44 -8.05 -4.64
CA ILE A 224 7.47 -7.76 -6.08
C ILE A 224 7.73 -6.28 -6.30
N GLY A 225 8.50 -5.92 -7.33
CA GLY A 225 8.37 -4.57 -7.87
C GLY A 225 9.34 -4.21 -8.98
N ASN A 226 9.22 -2.99 -9.45
CA ASN A 226 9.53 -2.69 -10.85
C ASN A 226 10.94 -2.16 -11.09
N THR A 227 11.38 -1.12 -10.36
CA THR A 227 12.64 -0.42 -10.68
C THR A 227 13.33 0.09 -9.42
N GLY A 228 14.60 -0.25 -9.22
CA GLY A 228 15.39 0.21 -8.07
C GLY A 228 14.85 -0.24 -6.70
N GLY A 229 15.69 -0.18 -5.67
CA GLY A 229 15.32 -0.57 -4.30
C GLY A 229 15.37 -2.08 -4.06
N THR A 230 14.62 -2.55 -3.06
CA THR A 230 14.84 -3.87 -2.45
C THR A 230 13.55 -4.68 -2.32
N ASN A 231 13.61 -5.97 -2.63
CA ASN A 231 12.60 -6.96 -2.30
C ASN A 231 13.19 -8.00 -1.35
N GLN A 232 12.51 -8.30 -0.26
CA GLN A 232 12.89 -9.32 0.71
C GLN A 232 11.71 -10.25 0.97
N GLY A 233 11.91 -11.57 0.80
CA GLY A 233 10.83 -12.52 1.01
C GLY A 233 11.17 -13.97 0.70
N ASN A 234 10.21 -14.87 0.86
CA ASN A 234 10.41 -16.25 0.38
C ASN A 234 10.56 -16.26 -1.15
N GLN A 235 9.75 -15.46 -1.83
CA GLN A 235 9.84 -15.16 -3.26
C GLN A 235 10.05 -13.65 -3.45
N ALA A 236 11.21 -13.26 -3.95
CA ALA A 236 11.55 -11.87 -4.25
C ALA A 236 11.73 -11.70 -5.77
N VAL A 237 10.91 -10.85 -6.40
CA VAL A 237 10.88 -10.64 -7.85
C VAL A 237 11.05 -9.16 -8.20
N GLY A 238 12.11 -8.84 -8.93
CA GLY A 238 12.48 -7.47 -9.29
C GLY A 238 12.62 -7.28 -10.80
N GLY A 239 12.20 -6.11 -11.28
CA GLY A 239 12.52 -5.65 -12.63
C GLY A 239 13.96 -5.14 -12.72
N THR A 240 14.11 -3.83 -12.96
CA THR A 240 15.40 -3.21 -13.28
C THR A 240 16.16 -2.72 -12.04
N GLY A 241 17.44 -3.09 -11.90
CA GLY A 241 18.37 -2.50 -10.94
C GLY A 241 17.97 -2.70 -9.47
N ARG A 242 17.32 -3.82 -9.14
CA ARG A 242 16.85 -4.12 -7.78
C ARG A 242 17.76 -5.10 -7.06
N VAL A 243 17.66 -5.08 -5.73
CA VAL A 243 18.19 -6.14 -4.86
C VAL A 243 17.03 -7.05 -4.45
N ASN A 244 17.08 -8.32 -4.86
CA ASN A 244 16.10 -9.34 -4.48
C ASN A 244 16.76 -10.34 -3.52
N GLN A 245 16.17 -10.54 -2.34
CA GLN A 245 16.67 -11.43 -1.31
C GLN A 245 15.58 -12.41 -0.88
N GLY A 246 15.86 -13.72 -0.98
CA GLY A 246 14.87 -14.72 -0.62
C GLY A 246 15.27 -16.16 -0.83
N ASN A 247 14.36 -17.11 -0.59
CA ASN A 247 14.61 -18.50 -0.99
C ASN A 247 14.69 -18.60 -2.51
N GLN A 248 13.79 -17.88 -3.20
CA GLN A 248 13.80 -17.66 -4.65
C GLN A 248 13.93 -16.16 -4.91
N ALA A 249 15.03 -15.76 -5.54
CA ALA A 249 15.30 -14.38 -5.92
C ALA A 249 15.40 -14.28 -7.45
N ILE A 250 14.53 -13.47 -8.07
CA ILE A 250 14.41 -13.36 -9.53
C ILE A 250 14.55 -11.90 -9.96
N GLY A 251 15.46 -11.61 -10.89
CA GLY A 251 15.70 -10.27 -11.41
C GLY A 251 15.76 -10.22 -12.94
N ASN A 252 15.24 -9.17 -13.56
CA ASN A 252 15.21 -9.07 -15.03
C ASN A 252 16.47 -8.41 -15.61
N THR A 253 16.82 -7.21 -15.15
CA THR A 253 17.91 -6.43 -15.75
C THR A 253 18.69 -5.67 -14.70
N GLY A 254 19.98 -5.95 -14.58
CA GLY A 254 20.83 -5.32 -13.57
C GLY A 254 20.42 -5.64 -12.14
N GLY A 255 21.28 -5.28 -11.19
CA GLY A 255 21.03 -5.51 -9.77
C GLY A 255 21.48 -6.90 -9.30
N THR A 256 20.96 -7.32 -8.14
CA THR A 256 21.49 -8.46 -7.38
C THR A 256 20.36 -9.36 -6.90
N ASN A 257 20.48 -10.66 -7.14
CA ASN A 257 19.60 -11.70 -6.62
C ASN A 257 20.38 -12.57 -5.64
N GLN A 258 19.89 -12.71 -4.41
CA GLN A 258 20.50 -13.49 -3.35
C GLN A 258 19.50 -14.49 -2.79
N GLY A 259 19.82 -15.79 -2.85
CA GLY A 259 18.92 -16.82 -2.35
C GLY A 259 19.38 -18.25 -2.50
N ASN A 260 18.56 -19.21 -2.12
CA ASN A 260 18.86 -20.62 -2.43
C ASN A 260 18.85 -20.84 -3.96
N GLN A 261 17.87 -20.23 -4.63
CA GLN A 261 17.78 -20.12 -6.08
C GLN A 261 17.80 -18.64 -6.46
N ALA A 262 18.86 -18.21 -7.14
CA ALA A 262 19.00 -16.87 -7.67
C ALA A 262 18.98 -16.92 -9.21
N VAL A 263 18.02 -16.24 -9.83
CA VAL A 263 17.81 -16.25 -11.28
C VAL A 263 17.80 -14.83 -11.81
N GLY A 264 18.62 -14.56 -12.82
CA GLY A 264 18.78 -13.24 -13.38
C GLY A 264 18.79 -13.21 -14.90
N GLY A 265 18.22 -12.15 -15.47
CA GLY A 265 18.35 -11.84 -16.89
C GLY A 265 19.67 -11.11 -17.18
N THR A 266 19.57 -9.93 -17.80
CA THR A 266 20.72 -9.24 -18.37
C THR A 266 21.53 -8.47 -17.32
N GLY A 267 22.84 -8.68 -17.25
CA GLY A 267 23.76 -7.89 -16.41
C GLY A 267 23.49 -8.02 -14.91
N THR A 268 22.93 -9.15 -14.48
CA THR A 268 22.54 -9.41 -13.09
C THR A 268 23.66 -10.11 -12.31
N VAL A 269 23.71 -9.88 -11.00
CA VAL A 269 24.55 -10.65 -10.07
C VAL A 269 23.67 -11.63 -9.32
N ASN A 270 23.85 -12.93 -9.53
CA ASN A 270 23.09 -13.99 -8.88
C ASN A 270 23.98 -14.74 -7.89
N GLN A 271 23.57 -14.84 -6.63
CA GLN A 271 24.30 -15.48 -5.55
C GLN A 271 23.40 -16.50 -4.84
N GLY A 272 23.81 -17.76 -4.80
CA GLY A 272 22.99 -18.81 -4.18
C GLY A 272 23.54 -20.21 -4.25
N ASN A 273 22.76 -21.20 -3.78
CA ASN A 273 23.13 -22.61 -4.03
C ASN A 273 23.04 -22.92 -5.53
N GLN A 274 22.00 -22.41 -6.17
CA GLN A 274 21.82 -22.39 -7.62
C GLN A 274 21.75 -20.94 -8.09
N ALA A 275 22.72 -20.53 -8.90
CA ALA A 275 22.79 -19.20 -9.49
C ALA A 275 22.70 -19.31 -11.01
N ILE A 276 21.69 -18.68 -11.61
CA ILE A 276 21.38 -18.80 -13.05
C ILE A 276 21.31 -17.41 -13.68
N GLY A 277 22.07 -17.17 -14.75
CA GLY A 277 22.09 -15.90 -15.47
C GLY A 277 21.94 -16.08 -16.98
N ASN A 278 21.29 -15.15 -17.67
CA ASN A 278 21.10 -15.27 -19.13
C ASN A 278 22.21 -14.60 -19.96
N THR A 279 22.39 -13.28 -19.81
CA THR A 279 23.28 -12.51 -20.69
C THR A 279 24.07 -11.48 -19.91
N GLY A 280 25.39 -11.64 -19.83
CA GLY A 280 26.23 -10.75 -19.06
C GLY A 280 25.91 -10.77 -17.56
N GLY A 281 26.92 -10.50 -16.74
CA GLY A 281 26.78 -10.55 -15.28
C GLY A 281 27.44 -11.78 -14.68
N THR A 282 27.11 -12.05 -13.41
CA THR A 282 27.90 -12.92 -12.55
C THR A 282 26.99 -13.88 -11.79
N ASN A 283 27.27 -15.18 -11.87
CA ASN A 283 26.59 -16.22 -11.11
C ASN A 283 27.58 -16.87 -10.14
N GLN A 284 27.27 -16.84 -8.84
CA GLN A 284 28.10 -17.42 -7.78
C GLN A 284 27.28 -18.42 -6.98
N GLY A 285 27.74 -19.68 -6.91
CA GLY A 285 27.03 -20.70 -6.17
C GLY A 285 27.63 -22.09 -6.21
N ASN A 286 27.01 -23.07 -5.56
CA ASN A 286 27.44 -24.46 -5.72
C ASN A 286 27.27 -24.90 -7.19
N GLN A 287 26.15 -24.51 -7.79
CA GLN A 287 25.87 -24.63 -9.22
C GLN A 287 25.68 -23.22 -9.79
N ALA A 288 26.61 -22.80 -10.65
CA ALA A 288 26.55 -21.53 -11.37
C ALA A 288 26.34 -21.81 -12.87
N VAL A 289 25.23 -21.36 -13.43
CA VAL A 289 24.87 -21.57 -14.83
C VAL A 289 24.64 -20.23 -15.51
N GLY A 290 25.30 -20.00 -16.62
CA GLY A 290 25.21 -18.74 -17.35
C GLY A 290 25.10 -18.94 -18.86
N GLY A 291 24.38 -18.04 -19.53
CA GLY A 291 24.35 -17.97 -20.99
C GLY A 291 25.54 -17.18 -21.56
N THR A 292 25.25 -16.21 -22.42
CA THR A 292 26.28 -15.50 -23.19
C THR A 292 27.01 -14.47 -22.33
N GLY A 293 28.35 -14.47 -22.37
CA GLY A 293 29.19 -13.45 -21.74
C GLY A 293 29.09 -13.39 -20.22
N THR A 294 28.65 -14.47 -19.57
CA THR A 294 28.49 -14.54 -18.11
C THR A 294 29.78 -15.01 -17.43
N VAL A 295 29.99 -14.56 -16.19
CA VAL A 295 30.99 -15.13 -15.28
C VAL A 295 30.29 -16.09 -14.32
N ASN A 296 30.66 -17.37 -14.33
CA ASN A 296 30.11 -18.40 -13.46
C ASN A 296 31.19 -18.91 -12.50
N GLN A 297 30.93 -18.88 -11.20
CA GLN A 297 31.86 -19.33 -10.16
C GLN A 297 31.14 -20.32 -9.23
N GLY A 298 31.68 -21.53 -9.10
CA GLY A 298 31.06 -22.55 -8.26
C GLY A 298 31.77 -23.88 -8.21
N ASN A 299 31.20 -24.87 -7.51
CA ASN A 299 31.70 -26.24 -7.62
C ASN A 299 31.49 -26.78 -9.04
N GLN A 300 30.31 -26.49 -9.60
CA GLN A 300 29.97 -26.70 -10.99
C GLN A 300 29.65 -25.35 -11.63
N ALA A 301 30.49 -24.93 -12.58
CA ALA A 301 30.33 -23.71 -13.35
C ALA A 301 30.08 -24.07 -14.82
N VAL A 302 28.92 -23.70 -15.35
CA VAL A 302 28.52 -23.98 -16.75
C VAL A 302 28.20 -22.67 -17.45
N GLY A 303 28.86 -22.39 -18.56
CA GLY A 303 28.70 -21.14 -19.30
C GLY A 303 28.42 -21.32 -20.79
N GLY A 304 27.69 -20.36 -21.35
CA GLY A 304 27.47 -20.21 -22.78
C GLY A 304 28.67 -19.60 -23.51
N ALA A 305 28.40 -18.99 -24.65
CA ALA A 305 29.45 -18.41 -25.50
C ALA A 305 30.11 -17.19 -24.86
N GLY A 306 31.44 -17.07 -24.98
CA GLY A 306 32.21 -15.90 -24.54
C GLY A 306 32.24 -15.66 -23.03
N GLY A 307 31.85 -16.66 -22.22
CA GLY A 307 31.81 -16.56 -20.76
C GLY A 307 33.10 -17.04 -20.08
N THR A 308 33.17 -16.82 -18.76
CA THR A 308 34.24 -17.33 -17.90
C THR A 308 33.63 -18.26 -16.85
N ASN A 309 34.12 -19.49 -16.75
CA ASN A 309 33.64 -20.49 -15.80
C ASN A 309 34.80 -20.90 -14.87
N GLN A 310 34.59 -20.82 -13.57
CA GLN A 310 35.59 -21.18 -12.55
C GLN A 310 34.99 -22.14 -11.53
N GLY A 311 35.62 -23.29 -11.35
CA GLY A 311 35.10 -24.29 -10.43
C GLY A 311 35.79 -25.65 -10.48
N ASN A 312 35.45 -26.56 -9.57
CA ASN A 312 35.96 -27.94 -9.64
C ASN A 312 35.66 -28.57 -11.00
N GLN A 313 34.45 -28.32 -11.52
CA GLN A 313 34.05 -28.60 -12.89
C GLN A 313 33.67 -27.29 -13.57
N ALA A 314 34.44 -26.89 -14.57
CA ALA A 314 34.20 -25.70 -15.39
C ALA A 314 33.90 -26.13 -16.83
N ILE A 315 32.69 -25.86 -17.32
CA ILE A 315 32.22 -26.27 -18.64
C ILE A 315 31.79 -25.03 -19.41
N GLY A 316 32.33 -24.82 -20.61
CA GLY A 316 31.99 -23.69 -21.47
C GLY A 316 31.75 -24.10 -22.91
N ASN A 317 30.92 -23.33 -23.61
CA ASN A 317 30.72 -23.48 -25.05
C ASN A 317 31.85 -22.75 -25.82
N ALA A 318 31.51 -21.95 -26.84
CA ALA A 318 32.48 -21.33 -27.74
C ALA A 318 33.12 -20.06 -27.16
N GLY A 319 34.41 -19.86 -27.42
CA GLY A 319 35.12 -18.59 -27.17
C GLY A 319 35.24 -18.17 -25.70
N GLY A 320 35.00 -19.09 -24.76
CA GLY A 320 35.03 -18.84 -23.31
C GLY A 320 36.33 -19.28 -22.64
N THR A 321 36.46 -18.95 -21.35
CA THR A 321 37.55 -19.41 -20.49
C THR A 321 37.01 -20.33 -19.40
N ASN A 322 37.56 -21.53 -19.26
CA ASN A 322 37.18 -22.49 -18.23
C ASN A 322 38.38 -22.79 -17.33
N GLN A 323 38.23 -22.68 -16.01
CA GLN A 323 39.29 -22.90 -15.04
C GLN A 323 38.86 -23.81 -13.89
N GLY A 324 39.63 -24.86 -13.64
CA GLY A 324 39.63 -25.64 -12.41
C GLY A 324 39.97 -27.11 -12.62
N ASN A 325 39.63 -28.00 -11.68
CA ASN A 325 40.16 -29.38 -11.72
C ASN A 325 39.84 -30.10 -13.03
N GLN A 326 38.60 -29.97 -13.50
CA GLN A 326 38.15 -30.40 -14.82
C GLN A 326 37.64 -29.18 -15.59
N ALA A 327 38.36 -28.78 -16.62
CA ALA A 327 38.01 -27.69 -17.52
C ALA A 327 37.66 -28.24 -18.90
N VAL A 328 36.42 -28.04 -19.36
CA VAL A 328 35.91 -28.51 -20.65
C VAL A 328 35.38 -27.34 -21.46
N GLY A 329 35.90 -27.14 -22.67
CA GLY A 329 35.54 -26.02 -23.53
C GLY A 329 35.16 -26.41 -24.95
N GLY A 330 34.25 -25.63 -25.53
CA GLY A 330 33.93 -25.67 -26.95
C GLY A 330 35.01 -25.00 -27.82
N ALA A 331 34.63 -24.68 -29.06
CA ALA A 331 35.56 -24.13 -30.05
C ALA A 331 36.11 -22.76 -29.66
N GLY A 332 37.40 -22.51 -29.92
CA GLY A 332 38.05 -21.21 -29.74
C GLY A 332 38.20 -20.75 -28.28
N GLY A 333 38.02 -21.64 -27.31
CA GLY A 333 38.10 -21.32 -25.88
C GLY A 333 39.48 -21.60 -25.26
N THR A 334 39.65 -21.18 -24.00
CA THR A 334 40.80 -21.51 -23.16
C THR A 334 40.37 -22.39 -21.99
N ASN A 335 41.01 -23.53 -21.80
CA ASN A 335 40.74 -24.45 -20.69
C ASN A 335 41.99 -24.63 -19.84
N GLN A 336 41.89 -24.41 -18.53
CA GLN A 336 43.01 -24.52 -17.59
C GLN A 336 42.63 -25.40 -16.41
N GLY A 337 43.38 -26.47 -16.16
CA GLY A 337 43.02 -27.41 -15.11
C GLY A 337 43.95 -28.59 -14.92
N ASN A 338 43.62 -29.50 -14.00
CA ASN A 338 44.31 -30.79 -13.95
C ASN A 338 43.99 -31.60 -15.21
N GLN A 339 42.72 -31.57 -15.61
CA GLN A 339 42.22 -32.08 -16.89
C GLN A 339 41.65 -30.91 -17.69
N ALA A 340 42.27 -30.61 -18.84
CA ALA A 340 41.83 -29.57 -19.75
C ALA A 340 41.45 -30.20 -21.10
N ILE A 341 40.17 -30.10 -21.48
CA ILE A 341 39.60 -30.70 -22.69
C ILE A 341 38.99 -29.60 -23.54
N GLY A 342 39.42 -29.48 -24.79
CA GLY A 342 38.91 -28.49 -25.73
C GLY A 342 38.61 -29.08 -27.10
N ASN A 343 37.64 -28.47 -27.79
CA ASN A 343 37.37 -28.76 -29.20
C ASN A 343 38.32 -27.98 -30.12
N ALA A 344 37.88 -27.61 -31.32
CA ALA A 344 38.71 -26.98 -32.34
C ALA A 344 39.17 -25.55 -31.99
N GLY A 345 40.40 -25.20 -32.37
CA GLY A 345 40.90 -23.82 -32.34
C GLY A 345 41.14 -23.22 -30.95
N GLY A 346 41.15 -24.03 -29.89
CA GLY A 346 41.29 -23.58 -28.50
C GLY A 346 42.68 -23.81 -27.89
N THR A 347 42.88 -23.34 -26.66
CA THR A 347 44.08 -23.59 -25.85
C THR A 347 43.73 -24.43 -24.63
N ASN A 348 44.41 -25.56 -24.42
CA ASN A 348 44.24 -26.42 -23.25
C ASN A 348 45.55 -26.49 -22.46
N GLN A 349 45.50 -26.14 -21.17
CA GLN A 349 46.65 -26.14 -20.27
C GLN A 349 46.35 -27.00 -19.03
N GLY A 350 47.14 -28.03 -18.78
CA GLY A 350 46.94 -28.88 -17.63
C GLY A 350 47.87 -30.07 -17.51
N ASN A 351 47.73 -30.86 -16.45
CA ASN A 351 48.48 -32.12 -16.35
C ASN A 351 48.10 -33.08 -17.49
N GLN A 352 46.81 -33.14 -17.80
CA GLN A 352 46.24 -33.83 -18.95
C GLN A 352 45.55 -32.81 -19.85
N ALA A 353 46.06 -32.60 -21.06
CA ALA A 353 45.53 -31.65 -22.03
C ALA A 353 45.11 -32.39 -23.30
N VAL A 354 43.83 -32.31 -23.66
CA VAL A 354 43.25 -32.93 -24.85
C VAL A 354 42.60 -31.85 -25.71
N GLY A 355 43.01 -31.73 -26.96
CA GLY A 355 42.48 -30.73 -27.90
C GLY A 355 42.02 -31.32 -29.22
N GLY A 356 41.12 -30.62 -29.90
CA GLY A 356 40.76 -30.90 -31.29
C GLY A 356 41.62 -30.13 -32.29
N ALA A 357 41.28 -30.28 -33.58
CA ALA A 357 42.01 -29.68 -34.69
C ALA A 357 42.25 -28.17 -34.54
N GLY A 358 43.47 -27.73 -34.88
CA GLY A 358 43.84 -26.30 -34.89
C GLY A 358 44.02 -25.67 -33.52
N GLY A 359 44.05 -26.46 -32.44
CA GLY A 359 44.27 -26.00 -31.07
C GLY A 359 45.71 -26.18 -30.56
N THR A 360 45.99 -25.61 -29.39
CA THR A 360 47.27 -25.75 -28.67
C THR A 360 47.06 -26.50 -27.36
N ASN A 361 47.82 -27.58 -27.12
CA ASN A 361 47.77 -28.36 -25.88
C ASN A 361 49.10 -28.27 -25.15
N GLN A 362 49.09 -27.86 -23.88
CA GLN A 362 50.27 -27.74 -23.02
C GLN A 362 50.07 -28.54 -21.74
N GLY A 363 50.91 -29.54 -21.51
CA GLY A 363 50.78 -30.40 -20.34
C GLY A 363 51.77 -31.55 -20.28
N ASN A 364 51.80 -32.23 -19.13
CA ASN A 364 52.61 -33.44 -18.94
C ASN A 364 52.15 -34.57 -19.87
N GLN A 365 50.85 -34.62 -20.18
CA GLN A 365 50.22 -35.55 -21.12
C GLN A 365 49.34 -34.75 -22.09
N ALA A 366 49.90 -34.40 -23.25
CA ALA A 366 49.19 -33.64 -24.29
C ALA A 366 48.79 -34.54 -25.46
N ILE A 367 47.52 -34.48 -25.87
CA ILE A 367 46.93 -35.24 -26.99
C ILE A 367 46.19 -34.26 -27.90
N GLY A 368 46.44 -34.32 -29.21
CA GLY A 368 45.83 -33.44 -30.22
C GLY A 368 44.94 -34.16 -31.21
#